data_AF-A0AAD8WV92-F1
#
_entry.id   AF-A0AAD8WV92-F1
#
_cell.length_a   1.000
_cell.length_b   1.000
_cell.length_c   1.000
_cell.angle_alpha   90.00
_cell.angle_beta   90.00
_cell.angle_gamma   90.00
#
_symmetry.space_group_name_H-M   'P 1'
#
loop_
_entity.id
_entity.type
_entity.pdbx_description
1 polymer ?
#
loop_
_entity_poly.entity_id
_entity_poly.type
_entity_poly.pdbx_seq_one_letter_code
_entity_poly.pdbx_strand_id
1 'polypeptide(L)'
;MRDRVAQMEKDMRNTYALAAIVNKKNELAADTERYALTELHKAAESLNFIALNKAEENKRIQERVHALTQLSPADEVFWREQAKASTVAKFQDRVQQVHRFFDKVYKALRVIWKTMFSLNAVPPTLLTLMSEFSNAKKIRDLVRANNHVRHGAAAKRIWREAVVRPSPSYVAATSREIDYPREIPSK
;
A
#
# COMPACT_ATOMS: atom_id res chain seq x y z
N MET A 1 -53.46 -18.83 -38.16
CA MET A 1 -52.10 -18.49 -38.68
C MET A 1 -51.66 -17.09 -38.28
N ARG A 2 -52.49 -16.05 -38.48
CA ARG A 2 -52.17 -14.66 -38.08
C ARG A 2 -51.76 -14.50 -36.61
N ASP A 3 -52.46 -15.12 -35.68
CA ASP A 3 -52.14 -15.00 -34.24
C ASP A 3 -50.80 -15.64 -33.87
N ARG A 4 -50.41 -16.72 -34.55
CA ARG A 4 -49.09 -17.34 -34.37
C ARG A 4 -47.96 -16.44 -34.90
N VAL A 5 -48.20 -15.74 -36.01
CA VAL A 5 -47.22 -14.78 -36.57
C VAL A 5 -47.07 -13.57 -35.63
N ALA A 6 -48.18 -13.01 -35.14
CA ALA A 6 -48.15 -11.89 -34.19
C ALA A 6 -47.44 -12.27 -32.86
N GLN A 7 -47.65 -13.50 -32.38
CA GLN A 7 -46.96 -14.01 -31.20
C GLN A 7 -45.45 -14.17 -31.44
N MET A 8 -45.04 -14.74 -32.58
CA MET A 8 -43.61 -14.85 -32.93
C MET A 8 -42.93 -13.49 -33.05
N GLU A 9 -43.59 -12.48 -33.63
CA GLU A 9 -43.03 -11.12 -33.71
C GLU A 9 -42.87 -10.47 -32.34
N LYS A 10 -43.76 -10.77 -31.40
CA LYS A 10 -43.66 -10.30 -30.01
C LYS A 10 -42.47 -10.98 -29.31
N ASP A 11 -42.32 -12.28 -29.48
CA ASP A 11 -41.23 -13.06 -28.87
C ASP A 11 -39.86 -12.68 -29.43
N MET A 12 -39.77 -12.41 -30.74
CA MET A 12 -38.55 -11.85 -31.35
C MET A 12 -38.18 -10.50 -30.75
N ARG A 13 -39.14 -9.57 -30.63
CA ARG A 13 -38.91 -8.25 -30.03
C ARG A 13 -38.42 -8.34 -28.59
N ASN A 14 -39.02 -9.24 -27.79
CA ASN A 14 -38.58 -9.50 -26.42
C ASN A 14 -37.16 -10.05 -26.36
N THR A 15 -36.80 -10.96 -27.27
CA THR A 15 -35.45 -11.54 -27.35
C THR A 15 -34.40 -10.48 -27.68
N TYR A 16 -34.70 -9.57 -28.62
CA TYR A 16 -33.80 -8.45 -28.93
C TYR A 16 -33.64 -7.48 -27.74
N ALA A 17 -34.71 -7.19 -27.01
CA ALA A 17 -34.64 -6.33 -25.82
C ALA A 17 -33.75 -6.95 -24.73
N LEU A 18 -33.88 -8.26 -24.49
CA LEU A 18 -33.03 -8.98 -23.54
C LEU A 18 -31.56 -8.97 -23.98
N ALA A 19 -31.28 -9.20 -25.27
CA ALA A 19 -29.92 -9.13 -25.80
C ALA A 19 -29.31 -7.73 -25.62
N ALA A 20 -30.07 -6.67 -25.84
CA ALA A 20 -29.63 -5.29 -25.62
C ALA A 20 -29.32 -5.02 -24.13
N ILE A 21 -30.16 -5.52 -23.21
CA ILE A 21 -29.93 -5.39 -21.77
C ILE A 21 -28.66 -6.14 -21.35
N VAL A 22 -28.46 -7.36 -21.86
CA VAL A 22 -27.25 -8.16 -21.58
C VAL A 22 -26.00 -7.43 -22.10
N ASN A 23 -26.04 -6.91 -23.32
CA ASN A 23 -24.93 -6.12 -23.87
C ASN A 23 -24.65 -4.88 -23.03
N LYS A 24 -25.68 -4.13 -22.61
CA LYS A 24 -25.49 -2.93 -21.81
C LYS A 24 -24.91 -3.23 -20.42
N LYS A 25 -25.31 -4.35 -19.82
CA LYS A 25 -24.72 -4.85 -18.57
C LYS A 25 -23.26 -5.22 -18.74
N ASN A 26 -22.90 -5.87 -19.84
CA ASN A 26 -21.51 -6.22 -20.14
C ASN A 26 -20.64 -4.97 -20.36
N GLU A 27 -21.16 -3.94 -21.04
CA GLU A 27 -20.48 -2.65 -21.19
C GLU A 27 -20.20 -1.99 -19.82
N LEU A 28 -21.22 -1.91 -18.95
CA LEU A 28 -21.06 -1.33 -17.62
C LEU A 28 -20.05 -2.10 -16.75
N ALA A 29 -20.02 -3.43 -16.87
CA ALA A 29 -19.02 -4.26 -16.21
C ALA A 29 -17.61 -3.95 -16.72
N ALA A 30 -17.43 -3.81 -18.04
CA ALA A 30 -16.16 -3.46 -18.65
C ALA A 30 -15.68 -2.05 -18.26
N ASP A 31 -16.58 -1.07 -18.18
CA ASP A 31 -16.24 0.29 -17.76
C ASP A 31 -15.83 0.34 -16.28
N THR A 32 -16.53 -0.40 -15.42
CA THR A 32 -16.18 -0.53 -14.00
C THR A 32 -14.80 -1.18 -13.83
N GLU A 33 -14.52 -2.24 -14.59
CA GLU A 33 -13.22 -2.92 -14.58
C GLU A 33 -12.09 -1.98 -15.03
N ARG A 34 -12.28 -1.23 -16.12
CA ARG A 34 -11.32 -0.25 -16.61
C ARG A 34 -11.03 0.84 -15.57
N TYR A 35 -12.07 1.34 -14.92
CA TYR A 35 -11.92 2.32 -13.86
C TYR A 35 -11.10 1.75 -12.69
N ALA A 36 -11.44 0.56 -12.21
CA ALA A 36 -10.72 -0.10 -11.13
C ALA A 36 -9.23 -0.33 -11.47
N LEU A 37 -8.93 -0.79 -12.68
CA LEU A 37 -7.55 -0.99 -13.14
C LEU A 37 -6.78 0.33 -13.23
N THR A 38 -7.45 1.41 -13.62
CA THR A 38 -6.86 2.76 -13.67
C THR A 38 -6.47 3.23 -12.27
N GLU A 39 -7.35 3.09 -11.28
CA GLU A 39 -7.06 3.47 -9.90
C GLU A 39 -5.97 2.59 -9.28
N LEU A 40 -5.97 1.29 -9.57
CA LEU A 40 -4.90 0.37 -9.17
C LEU A 40 -3.55 0.76 -9.78
N HIS A 41 -3.54 1.19 -11.04
CA HIS A 41 -2.32 1.66 -11.69
C HIS A 41 -1.76 2.90 -11.01
N LYS A 42 -2.59 3.93 -10.78
CA LYS A 42 -2.20 5.15 -10.06
C LYS A 42 -1.69 4.83 -8.65
N ALA A 43 -2.38 3.95 -7.93
CA ALA A 43 -1.97 3.52 -6.60
C ALA A 43 -0.65 2.73 -6.61
N ALA A 44 -0.41 1.92 -7.64
CA ALA A 44 0.89 1.28 -7.81
C ALA A 44 1.97 2.32 -8.06
N GLU A 45 1.73 3.32 -8.92
CA GLU A 45 2.68 4.39 -9.23
C GLU A 45 3.07 5.24 -8.01
N SER A 46 2.14 5.55 -7.11
CA SER A 46 2.45 6.28 -5.88
C SER A 46 3.39 5.51 -4.94
N LEU A 47 3.44 4.17 -5.06
CA LEU A 47 4.33 3.29 -4.30
C LEU A 47 5.71 3.08 -4.98
N ASN A 48 6.03 3.80 -6.05
CA ASN A 48 7.23 3.56 -6.85
C ASN A 48 8.55 3.76 -6.09
N PHE A 49 8.56 4.56 -5.00
CA PHE A 49 9.76 4.78 -4.18
C PHE A 49 10.25 3.52 -3.44
N ILE A 50 9.42 2.46 -3.39
CA ILE A 50 9.75 1.19 -2.72
C ILE A 50 10.36 0.19 -3.71
N ALA A 51 10.25 0.42 -5.02
CA ALA A 51 10.81 -0.43 -6.06
C ALA A 51 12.34 -0.27 -6.15
N LEU A 52 13.06 -0.82 -5.17
CA LEU A 52 14.52 -0.75 -5.04
C LEU A 52 15.27 -1.32 -6.26
N ASN A 53 14.66 -2.26 -6.99
CA ASN A 53 15.19 -2.83 -8.22
C ASN A 53 14.05 -3.16 -9.21
N LYS A 54 13.94 -2.37 -10.29
CA LYS A 54 12.89 -2.53 -11.32
C LYS A 54 12.98 -3.86 -12.08
N ALA A 55 14.18 -4.36 -12.34
CA ALA A 55 14.35 -5.62 -13.07
C ALA A 55 13.85 -6.81 -12.24
N GLU A 56 14.13 -6.79 -10.94
CA GLU A 56 13.68 -7.83 -10.01
C GLU A 56 12.18 -7.73 -9.72
N GLU A 57 11.63 -6.51 -9.63
CA GLU A 57 10.18 -6.28 -9.57
C GLU A 57 9.48 -6.88 -10.81
N ASN A 58 9.97 -6.56 -12.01
CA ASN A 58 9.39 -7.09 -13.25
C ASN A 58 9.44 -8.62 -13.30
N LYS A 59 10.53 -9.24 -12.85
CA LYS A 59 10.67 -10.70 -12.77
C LYS A 59 9.60 -11.30 -11.86
N ARG A 60 9.43 -10.79 -10.63
CA ARG A 60 8.41 -11.28 -9.68
C ARG A 60 6.99 -11.10 -10.21
N ILE A 61 6.72 -9.97 -10.88
CA ILE A 61 5.42 -9.71 -11.51
C ILE A 61 5.15 -10.75 -12.61
N GLN A 62 6.12 -11.00 -13.49
CA GLN A 62 5.98 -11.98 -14.57
C GLN A 62 5.74 -13.39 -14.04
N GLU A 63 6.52 -13.82 -13.03
CA GLU A 63 6.34 -15.12 -12.37
C GLU A 63 4.94 -15.24 -11.74
N ARG A 64 4.47 -14.18 -11.09
CA ARG A 64 3.14 -14.15 -10.45
C ARG A 64 2.00 -14.15 -11.47
N VAL A 65 2.11 -13.38 -12.53
CA VAL A 65 1.13 -13.39 -13.63
C VAL A 65 1.08 -14.77 -14.26
N HIS A 66 2.23 -15.38 -14.55
CA HIS A 66 2.29 -16.72 -15.09
C HIS A 66 1.58 -17.75 -14.19
N ALA A 67 1.85 -17.73 -12.89
CA ALA A 67 1.17 -18.60 -11.93
C ALA A 67 -0.35 -18.37 -11.89
N LEU A 68 -0.80 -17.11 -11.90
CA LEU A 68 -2.23 -16.78 -11.91
C LEU A 68 -2.92 -17.24 -13.20
N THR A 69 -2.27 -17.09 -14.35
CA THR A 69 -2.80 -17.59 -15.62
C THR A 69 -2.91 -19.11 -15.65
N GLN A 70 -1.98 -19.84 -15.02
CA GLN A 70 -2.03 -21.32 -14.93
C GLN A 70 -3.12 -21.83 -13.98
N LEU A 71 -3.42 -21.08 -12.91
CA LEU A 71 -4.44 -21.43 -11.93
C LEU A 71 -5.86 -20.99 -12.37
N SER A 72 -5.95 -20.10 -13.35
CA SER A 72 -7.20 -19.54 -13.84
C SER A 72 -8.02 -20.57 -14.64
N PRO A 73 -9.32 -20.74 -14.34
CA PRO A 73 -10.25 -21.48 -15.19
C PRO A 73 -10.22 -21.01 -16.64
N ALA A 74 -10.58 -21.89 -17.58
CA ALA A 74 -10.51 -21.60 -19.02
C ALA A 74 -11.45 -20.47 -19.46
N ASP A 75 -12.55 -20.30 -18.73
CA ASP A 75 -13.58 -19.29 -18.89
C ASP A 75 -13.24 -17.93 -18.23
N GLU A 76 -12.24 -17.88 -17.36
CA GLU A 76 -11.74 -16.62 -16.79
C GLU A 76 -10.77 -15.92 -17.75
N VAL A 77 -11.30 -14.99 -18.55
CA VAL A 77 -10.53 -14.21 -19.53
C VAL A 77 -9.60 -13.17 -18.85
N PHE A 78 -9.96 -12.73 -17.64
CA PHE A 78 -9.27 -11.64 -16.94
C PHE A 78 -7.77 -11.90 -16.74
N TRP A 79 -7.39 -13.08 -16.24
CA TRP A 79 -5.98 -13.43 -15.99
C TRP A 79 -5.19 -13.82 -17.23
N ARG A 80 -5.87 -14.03 -18.37
CA ARG A 80 -5.25 -14.28 -19.68
C ARG A 80 -4.85 -12.98 -20.36
N GLU A 81 -5.51 -11.87 -20.03
CA GLU A 81 -5.11 -10.56 -20.53
C GLU A 81 -3.90 -10.04 -19.76
N GLN A 82 -2.73 -10.20 -20.37
CA GLN A 82 -1.43 -9.90 -19.75
C GLN A 82 -1.36 -8.49 -19.14
N ALA A 83 -1.93 -7.48 -19.80
CA ALA A 83 -1.91 -6.10 -19.32
C ALA A 83 -2.68 -5.91 -18.00
N LYS A 84 -3.85 -6.55 -17.88
CA LYS A 84 -4.71 -6.51 -16.70
C LYS A 84 -4.08 -7.28 -15.54
N ALA A 85 -3.66 -8.51 -15.81
CA ALA A 85 -2.99 -9.36 -14.83
C ALA A 85 -1.73 -8.69 -14.28
N SER A 86 -0.92 -8.08 -15.15
CA SER A 86 0.30 -7.36 -14.75
C SER A 86 0.01 -6.15 -13.87
N THR A 87 -1.07 -5.40 -14.14
CA THR A 87 -1.46 -4.24 -13.33
C THR A 87 -1.81 -4.66 -11.90
N VAL A 88 -2.63 -5.71 -11.75
CA VAL A 88 -3.00 -6.24 -10.43
C VAL A 88 -1.79 -6.84 -9.72
N ALA A 89 -0.98 -7.64 -10.41
CA ALA A 89 0.21 -8.27 -9.84
C ALA A 89 1.24 -7.23 -9.37
N LYS A 90 1.44 -6.15 -10.14
CA LYS A 90 2.32 -5.03 -9.77
C LYS A 90 1.85 -4.32 -8.50
N PHE A 91 0.56 -4.00 -8.41
CA PHE A 91 -0.01 -3.39 -7.20
C PHE A 91 0.18 -4.30 -5.98
N GLN A 92 -0.13 -5.59 -6.12
CA GLN A 92 0.05 -6.57 -5.04
C GLN A 92 1.51 -6.70 -4.59
N ASP A 93 2.47 -6.78 -5.52
CA ASP A 93 3.90 -6.85 -5.17
C ASP A 93 4.33 -5.59 -4.38
N ARG A 94 3.92 -4.40 -4.84
CA ARG A 94 4.25 -3.13 -4.15
C ARG A 94 3.65 -3.04 -2.76
N VAL A 95 2.37 -3.41 -2.58
CA VAL A 95 1.75 -3.48 -1.25
C VAL A 95 2.49 -4.47 -0.34
N GLN A 96 2.91 -5.61 -0.87
CA GLN A 96 3.68 -6.58 -0.10
C GLN A 96 5.06 -6.03 0.29
N GLN A 97 5.73 -5.29 -0.59
CA GLN A 97 7.00 -4.63 -0.27
C GLN A 97 6.83 -3.58 0.83
N VAL A 98 5.78 -2.75 0.78
CA VAL A 98 5.40 -1.79 1.84
C VAL A 98 5.26 -2.51 3.18
N HIS A 99 4.49 -3.60 3.20
CA HIS A 99 4.26 -4.38 4.42
C HIS A 99 5.57 -4.95 4.98
N ARG A 100 6.43 -5.53 4.13
CA ARG A 100 7.75 -6.05 4.54
C ARG A 100 8.66 -4.94 5.07
N PHE A 101 8.62 -3.75 4.48
CA PHE A 101 9.38 -2.60 4.95
C PHE A 101 8.93 -2.20 6.36
N PHE A 102 7.63 -1.99 6.57
CA PHE A 102 7.11 -1.62 7.90
C PHE A 102 7.34 -2.70 8.96
N ASP A 103 7.28 -3.99 8.59
CA ASP A 103 7.62 -5.09 9.49
C ASP A 103 9.11 -5.05 9.91
N LYS A 104 10.03 -4.77 8.97
CA LYS A 104 11.45 -4.57 9.29
C LYS A 104 11.66 -3.38 10.22
N VAL A 105 11.03 -2.24 9.94
CA VAL A 105 11.08 -1.05 10.81
C VAL A 105 10.57 -1.38 12.21
N TYR A 106 9.43 -2.07 12.30
CA TYR A 106 8.85 -2.46 13.57
C TYR A 106 9.78 -3.39 14.37
N LYS A 107 10.36 -4.41 13.73
CA LYS A 107 11.32 -5.32 14.35
C LYS A 107 12.56 -4.57 14.85
N ALA A 108 13.12 -3.66 14.06
CA ALA A 108 14.28 -2.85 14.44
C ALA A 108 13.97 -1.93 15.64
N LEU A 109 12.86 -1.18 15.58
CA LEU A 109 12.43 -0.33 16.68
C LEU A 109 12.12 -1.12 17.95
N ARG A 110 11.57 -2.33 17.82
CA ARG A 110 11.31 -3.23 18.95
C ARG A 110 12.60 -3.68 19.62
N VAL A 111 13.66 -3.96 18.86
CA VAL A 111 14.99 -4.26 19.42
C VAL A 111 15.53 -3.06 20.18
N ILE A 112 15.47 -1.86 19.59
CA ILE A 112 15.88 -0.61 20.27
C ILE A 112 15.10 -0.42 21.57
N TRP A 113 13.78 -0.61 21.52
CA TRP A 113 12.91 -0.49 22.70
C TRP A 113 13.32 -1.46 23.81
N LYS A 114 13.48 -2.75 23.51
CA LYS A 114 13.87 -3.75 24.51
C LYS A 114 15.24 -3.45 25.12
N THR A 115 16.17 -2.93 24.34
CA THR A 115 17.52 -2.59 24.79
C THR A 115 17.53 -1.34 25.67
N MET A 116 16.80 -0.30 25.29
CA MET A 116 16.82 1.02 25.96
C MET A 116 15.79 1.13 27.10
N PHE A 117 14.71 0.37 27.02
CA PHE A 117 13.54 0.46 27.89
C PHE A 117 13.10 -0.93 28.38
N SER A 118 14.06 -1.73 28.82
CA SER A 118 13.83 -3.14 29.20
C SER A 118 12.75 -3.36 30.27
N LEU A 119 12.44 -2.35 31.09
CA LEU A 119 11.41 -2.42 32.13
C LEU A 119 10.00 -2.08 31.63
N ASN A 120 9.87 -1.55 30.41
CA ASN A 120 8.58 -1.16 29.84
C ASN A 120 8.07 -2.21 28.86
N ALA A 121 6.76 -2.47 28.92
CA ALA A 121 6.09 -3.31 27.93
C ALA A 121 6.32 -2.76 26.52
N VAL A 122 6.60 -3.67 25.58
CA VAL A 122 6.80 -3.33 24.17
C VAL A 122 5.44 -2.97 23.56
N PRO A 123 5.29 -1.79 22.93
CA PRO A 123 4.09 -1.44 22.19
C PRO A 123 3.74 -2.48 21.11
N PRO A 124 2.47 -2.95 21.03
CA PRO A 124 2.09 -4.08 20.19
C PRO A 124 2.02 -3.77 18.69
N THR A 125 1.89 -2.49 18.32
CA THR A 125 1.81 -2.05 16.93
C THR A 125 2.91 -1.05 16.58
N LEU A 126 3.27 -0.97 15.29
CA LEU A 126 4.22 0.02 14.81
C LEU A 126 3.75 1.45 15.07
N LEU A 127 2.47 1.74 14.88
CA LEU A 127 1.91 3.08 15.10
C LEU A 127 2.08 3.50 16.56
N THR A 128 1.73 2.62 17.50
CA THR A 128 1.91 2.87 18.93
C THR A 128 3.38 3.06 19.25
N LEU A 129 4.27 2.22 18.70
CA LEU A 129 5.71 2.32 18.91
C LEU A 129 6.27 3.67 18.39
N MET A 130 5.90 4.07 17.18
CA MET A 130 6.29 5.36 16.61
C MET A 130 5.77 6.54 17.43
N SER A 131 4.56 6.44 17.98
CA SER A 131 3.98 7.50 18.83
C SER A 131 4.73 7.68 20.17
N GLU A 132 5.41 6.65 20.64
CA GLU A 132 6.29 6.74 21.80
C GLU A 132 7.62 7.42 21.47
N PHE A 133 8.13 7.22 20.24
CA PHE A 133 9.34 7.88 19.75
C PHE A 133 9.12 9.31 19.23
N SER A 134 7.89 9.69 18.88
CA SER A 134 7.59 11.03 18.36
C SER A 134 7.53 12.11 19.45
N ASN A 135 7.48 11.72 20.72
CA ASN A 135 7.35 12.65 21.84
C ASN A 135 8.59 12.66 22.73
N ALA A 136 9.39 13.72 22.61
CA ALA A 136 10.61 13.91 23.40
C ALA A 136 10.38 13.90 24.92
N LYS A 137 9.21 14.35 25.40
CA LYS A 137 8.86 14.27 26.83
C LYS A 137 8.65 12.82 27.25
N LYS A 138 7.87 12.05 26.50
CA LYS A 138 7.66 10.61 26.77
C LYS A 138 8.97 9.84 26.78
N ILE A 139 9.85 10.06 25.81
CA ILE A 139 11.18 9.44 25.79
C ILE A 139 11.95 9.78 27.06
N ARG A 140 11.99 11.06 27.48
CA ARG A 140 12.70 11.45 28.72
C ARG A 140 12.11 10.77 29.96
N ASP A 141 10.78 10.65 30.05
CA ASP A 141 10.11 10.01 31.17
C ASP A 141 10.40 8.50 31.20
N LEU A 142 10.37 7.82 30.03
CA LEU A 142 10.76 6.42 29.87
C LEU A 142 12.23 6.18 30.25
N VAL A 143 13.13 7.08 29.86
CA VAL A 143 14.55 7.03 30.20
C VAL A 143 14.76 7.24 31.70
N ARG A 144 14.05 8.17 32.35
CA ARG A 144 14.12 8.37 33.82
C ARG A 144 13.66 7.12 34.57
N ALA A 145 12.56 6.52 34.14
CA ALA A 145 12.04 5.28 34.72
C ALA A 145 13.03 4.10 34.59
N ASN A 146 13.76 3.97 33.47
CA ASN A 146 14.75 2.90 33.27
C ASN A 146 16.13 3.18 33.89
N ASN A 147 16.57 4.46 33.91
CA ASN A 147 17.87 4.85 34.46
C ASN A 147 17.93 4.78 35.98
N HIS A 148 16.79 4.79 36.67
CA HIS A 148 16.79 4.66 38.13
C HIS A 148 17.21 3.28 38.60
N VAL A 149 17.20 2.27 37.71
CA VAL A 149 17.35 0.86 38.09
C VAL A 149 18.59 0.18 37.49
N ARG A 150 19.14 0.55 36.30
CA ARG A 150 20.16 -0.36 35.70
C ARG A 150 21.23 0.12 34.70
N HIS A 151 21.34 1.39 34.29
CA HIS A 151 22.30 1.74 33.22
C HIS A 151 23.63 2.34 33.70
N GLY A 152 24.72 1.58 33.49
CA GLY A 152 26.10 2.04 33.60
C GLY A 152 26.47 3.11 32.57
N ALA A 153 27.54 3.85 32.82
CA ALA A 153 27.94 5.08 32.14
C ALA A 153 28.01 5.03 30.60
N ALA A 154 28.15 3.84 29.99
CA ALA A 154 28.19 3.64 28.54
C ALA A 154 26.85 3.96 27.84
N ALA A 155 25.72 3.51 28.38
CA ALA A 155 24.40 3.81 27.82
C ALA A 155 24.04 5.30 27.96
N LYS A 156 24.52 5.95 29.03
CA LYS A 156 24.42 7.41 29.22
C LYS A 156 25.27 8.21 28.21
N ARG A 157 26.33 7.62 27.63
CA ARG A 157 27.20 8.26 26.63
C ARG A 157 26.59 8.22 25.24
N ILE A 158 26.14 7.03 24.81
CA ILE A 158 25.46 6.83 23.51
C ILE A 158 24.23 7.74 23.38
N TRP A 159 23.46 7.91 24.45
CA TRP A 159 22.28 8.80 24.42
C TRP A 159 22.65 10.28 24.34
N ARG A 160 23.71 10.72 25.02
CA ARG A 160 24.19 12.12 24.92
C ARG A 160 24.65 12.46 23.51
N GLU A 161 25.28 11.52 22.82
CA GLU A 161 25.74 11.72 21.44
C GLU A 161 24.60 11.65 20.42
N ALA A 162 23.62 10.74 20.60
CA ALA A 162 22.54 10.54 19.63
C ALA A 162 21.35 11.52 19.75
N VAL A 163 21.09 12.09 20.94
CA VAL A 163 19.86 12.86 21.21
C VAL A 163 20.13 14.34 21.56
N VAL A 164 21.28 14.66 22.16
CA VAL A 164 21.59 16.03 22.63
C VAL A 164 22.39 16.85 21.60
N ARG A 165 23.07 16.21 20.64
CA ARG A 165 23.67 16.87 19.48
C ARG A 165 23.07 16.33 18.18
N PRO A 166 21.93 16.86 17.70
CA PRO A 166 21.52 16.58 16.34
C PRO A 166 22.59 17.12 15.39
N SER A 167 23.02 16.30 14.43
CA SER A 167 23.92 16.75 13.36
C SER A 167 23.32 18.00 12.69
N PRO A 168 24.10 19.05 12.40
CA PRO A 168 23.62 20.28 11.76
C PRO A 168 22.86 20.03 10.44
N SER A 169 23.16 18.93 9.76
CA SER A 169 22.49 18.49 8.53
C SER A 169 21.01 18.12 8.72
N TYR A 170 20.58 17.71 9.91
CA TYR A 170 19.21 17.26 10.17
C TYR A 170 18.24 18.43 10.47
N VAL A 171 18.77 19.52 11.04
CA VAL A 171 18.01 20.75 11.33
C VAL A 171 17.75 21.55 10.06
N ALA A 172 18.69 21.54 9.11
CA ALA A 172 18.53 22.23 7.83
C ALA A 172 17.45 21.58 6.92
N ALA A 173 17.24 20.26 7.01
CA ALA A 173 16.29 19.52 6.18
C ALA A 173 14.82 19.66 6.64
N THR A 174 14.56 20.16 7.85
CA THR A 174 13.19 20.32 8.39
C THR A 174 12.68 21.75 8.31
N SER A 175 13.52 22.72 7.92
CA SER A 175 13.12 24.13 7.73
C SER A 175 12.91 24.54 6.27
N ARG A 176 13.15 23.64 5.31
CA ARG A 176 12.81 23.83 3.89
C ARG A 176 11.89 22.68 3.47
N GLU A 177 10.82 22.99 2.74
CA GLU A 177 9.77 22.08 2.24
C GLU A 177 8.63 21.74 3.22
N ILE A 178 7.74 22.72 3.45
CA ILE A 178 6.32 22.56 3.09
C ILE A 178 5.84 23.93 2.58
N ASP A 179 6.08 24.21 1.29
CA ASP A 179 5.39 25.28 0.58
C ASP A 179 4.37 24.59 -0.32
N TYR A 180 3.10 24.64 0.06
CA TYR A 180 2.01 24.11 -0.77
C TYR A 180 1.80 25.05 -1.96
N PRO A 181 1.78 24.57 -3.21
CA PRO A 181 1.34 25.41 -4.32
C PRO A 181 -0.15 25.74 -4.13
N ARG A 182 -0.43 26.98 -3.72
CA ARG A 182 -1.73 27.61 -3.94
C ARG A 182 -1.80 28.00 -5.41
N GLU A 183 -2.61 27.28 -6.19
CA GLU A 183 -3.35 27.88 -7.29
C GLU A 183 -4.44 26.91 -7.76
N ILE A 184 -5.69 27.28 -7.47
CA ILE A 184 -6.90 26.76 -8.12
C ILE A 184 -7.23 27.79 -9.19
N PRO A 185 -7.26 27.46 -10.50
CA PRO A 185 -7.90 28.34 -11.46
C PRO A 185 -9.43 28.13 -11.35
N SER A 186 -10.12 29.21 -11.04
CA SER A 186 -11.57 29.31 -11.17
C SER A 186 -11.90 29.77 -12.59
N LYS A 187 -12.75 28.99 -13.27
CA LYS A 187 -13.37 29.15 -14.59
C LYS A 187 -12.53 28.83 -15.82
#